data_AF-R6BLG8-F1
#
_entry.id   AF-R6BLG8-F1
#
_cell.length_a   1.000
_cell.length_b   1.000
_cell.length_c   1.000
_cell.angle_alpha   90.00
_cell.angle_beta   90.00
_cell.angle_gamma   90.00
#
_symmetry.space_group_name_H-M   'P 1'
#
loop_
_entity.id
_entity.type
_entity.pdbx_description
1 polymer ?
#
loop_
_entity_poly.entity_id
_entity_poly.type
_entity_poly.pdbx_seq_one_letter_code
_entity_poly.pdbx_strand_id
1 'polypeptide(L)'
;MKRWIAATAAALMVCTASVAATAASANAVFDFQDKVFLTLPMQQEESIYLSLNTDYDRQLAQLVYEQTGQEADCFYRFDTAEQELLRTATLFLQADEDQQLYELDENGQLVLVEADYTTGYTIGKDGERLNGYLLHTKHLGCYVVTD
;
A
#
# COMPACT_ATOMS: atom_id res chain seq x y z
N MET A 1 -20.62 -56.95 -58.11
CA MET A 1 -20.40 -55.52 -57.81
C MET A 1 -21.50 -55.03 -56.87
N LYS A 2 -21.17 -54.71 -55.62
CA LYS A 2 -21.90 -53.73 -54.78
C LYS A 2 -21.03 -53.41 -53.56
N ARG A 3 -20.45 -52.21 -53.55
CA ARG A 3 -19.56 -51.69 -52.51
C ARG A 3 -20.45 -51.10 -51.42
N TRP A 4 -20.29 -51.55 -50.18
CA TRP A 4 -20.92 -50.91 -49.03
C TRP A 4 -19.83 -50.11 -48.31
N ILE A 5 -20.00 -48.79 -48.31
CA ILE A 5 -19.10 -47.84 -47.64
C ILE A 5 -19.50 -47.85 -46.17
N ALA A 6 -18.64 -48.37 -45.30
CA ALA A 6 -18.79 -48.23 -43.86
C ALA A 6 -18.32 -46.82 -43.47
N ALA A 7 -19.24 -45.98 -43.04
CA ALA A 7 -18.94 -44.67 -42.50
C ALA A 7 -18.35 -44.83 -41.09
N THR A 8 -17.08 -44.47 -40.93
CA THR A 8 -16.43 -44.29 -39.62
C THR A 8 -17.03 -43.07 -38.92
N ALA A 9 -17.83 -43.29 -37.88
CA ALA A 9 -18.24 -42.25 -36.96
C ALA A 9 -17.12 -42.04 -35.92
N ALA A 10 -16.30 -41.01 -36.10
CA ALA A 10 -15.39 -40.55 -35.06
C ALA A 10 -16.19 -39.72 -34.04
N ALA A 11 -16.41 -40.29 -32.85
CA ALA A 11 -17.00 -39.55 -31.73
C ALA A 11 -15.97 -38.54 -31.19
N LEU A 12 -16.17 -37.27 -31.49
CA LEU A 12 -15.39 -36.16 -30.95
C LEU A 12 -15.86 -35.90 -29.50
N MET A 13 -15.18 -36.48 -28.51
CA MET A 13 -15.36 -36.06 -27.10
C MET A 13 -14.72 -34.69 -26.93
N VAL A 14 -15.53 -33.64 -26.93
CA VAL A 14 -15.10 -32.29 -26.55
C VAL A 14 -15.19 -32.20 -25.02
N CYS A 15 -14.07 -32.37 -24.33
CA CYS A 15 -13.95 -31.99 -22.93
C CYS A 15 -13.82 -30.47 -22.86
N THR A 16 -14.92 -29.75 -22.62
CA THR A 16 -14.86 -28.33 -22.25
C THR A 16 -14.45 -28.22 -20.78
N ALA A 17 -13.15 -28.15 -20.51
CA ALA A 17 -12.67 -27.72 -19.21
C ALA A 17 -12.94 -26.21 -19.07
N SER A 18 -14.03 -25.84 -18.40
CA SER A 18 -14.22 -24.47 -17.94
C SER A 18 -13.23 -24.22 -16.80
N VAL A 19 -12.08 -23.62 -17.12
CA VAL A 19 -11.23 -23.00 -16.12
C VAL A 19 -12.00 -21.79 -15.59
N ALA A 20 -12.55 -21.90 -14.38
CA ALA A 20 -13.00 -20.71 -13.67
C ALA A 20 -11.75 -19.88 -13.37
N ALA A 21 -11.56 -18.79 -14.11
CA ALA A 21 -10.54 -17.81 -13.76
C ALA A 21 -10.95 -17.20 -12.42
N THR A 22 -10.36 -17.67 -11.33
CA THR A 22 -10.35 -16.90 -10.08
C THR A 22 -9.61 -15.61 -10.40
N ALA A 23 -10.34 -14.51 -10.56
CA ALA A 23 -9.74 -13.19 -10.70
C ALA A 23 -8.81 -12.98 -9.49
N ALA A 24 -7.50 -12.90 -9.74
CA ALA A 24 -6.56 -12.56 -8.70
C ALA A 24 -6.97 -11.17 -8.16
N SER A 25 -6.95 -10.99 -6.84
CA SER A 25 -7.19 -9.68 -6.24
C SER A 25 -6.18 -8.68 -6.83
N ALA A 26 -6.67 -7.65 -7.49
CA ALA A 26 -5.82 -6.58 -7.99
C ALA A 26 -5.43 -5.67 -6.82
N ASN A 27 -4.17 -5.24 -6.80
CA ASN A 27 -3.73 -4.20 -5.87
C ASN A 27 -3.91 -2.83 -6.54
N ALA A 28 -4.46 -1.87 -5.80
CA ALA A 28 -4.37 -0.46 -6.14
C ALA A 28 -3.11 0.13 -5.49
N VAL A 29 -2.41 1.00 -6.22
CA VAL A 29 -1.29 1.79 -5.69
C VAL A 29 -1.69 3.25 -5.72
N PHE A 30 -1.68 3.89 -4.56
CA PHE A 30 -1.90 5.33 -4.40
C PHE A 30 -0.55 6.01 -4.23
N ASP A 31 -0.26 6.98 -5.08
CA ASP A 31 0.96 7.78 -5.09
C ASP A 31 0.63 9.16 -4.50
N PHE A 32 1.35 9.53 -3.42
CA PHE A 32 1.28 10.85 -2.82
C PHE A 32 2.61 11.57 -3.01
N GLN A 33 2.73 12.23 -4.16
CA GLN A 33 3.85 13.11 -4.53
C GLN A 33 5.22 12.39 -4.54
N ASP A 34 5.27 11.13 -4.97
CA ASP A 34 6.50 10.34 -5.08
C ASP A 34 7.25 10.07 -3.77
N LYS A 35 6.66 10.42 -2.61
CA LYS A 35 7.27 10.23 -1.29
C LYS A 35 6.56 9.17 -0.46
N VAL A 36 5.26 9.03 -0.63
CA VAL A 36 4.43 8.10 0.14
C VAL A 36 3.57 7.30 -0.81
N PHE A 37 3.54 6.00 -0.58
CA PHE A 37 2.79 5.09 -1.44
C PHE A 37 1.99 4.09 -0.61
N LEU A 38 0.72 3.94 -0.93
CA LEU A 38 -0.15 2.95 -0.32
C LEU A 38 -0.50 1.88 -1.35
N THR A 39 -0.13 0.64 -1.08
CA THR A 39 -0.57 -0.52 -1.86
C THR A 39 -1.67 -1.26 -1.09
N LEU A 40 -2.85 -1.36 -1.67
CA LEU A 40 -4.01 -1.98 -1.04
C LEU A 40 -4.65 -3.04 -1.96
N PRO A 41 -4.88 -4.27 -1.47
CA PRO A 41 -5.70 -5.24 -2.17
C PRO A 41 -7.15 -4.75 -2.28
N MET A 42 -7.69 -4.72 -3.50
CA MET A 42 -9.04 -4.24 -3.79
C MET A 42 -9.97 -5.39 -4.21
N GLN A 43 -11.25 -5.24 -3.90
CA GLN A 43 -12.32 -6.10 -4.41
C GLN A 43 -13.14 -5.40 -5.50
N GLN A 44 -13.88 -6.19 -6.29
CA GLN A 44 -14.78 -5.66 -7.30
C GLN A 44 -15.82 -4.73 -6.65
N GLU A 45 -16.12 -3.60 -7.31
CA GLU A 45 -17.05 -2.56 -6.83
C GLU A 45 -16.63 -1.82 -5.55
N GLU A 46 -15.43 -2.10 -5.03
CA GLU A 46 -14.91 -1.36 -3.89
C GLU A 46 -14.41 0.03 -4.30
N SER A 47 -14.78 1.02 -3.49
CA SER A 47 -14.24 2.38 -3.56
C SER A 47 -13.60 2.72 -2.24
N ILE A 48 -12.49 3.43 -2.29
CA ILE A 48 -11.79 3.92 -1.10
C ILE A 48 -11.54 5.41 -1.25
N TYR A 49 -11.75 6.15 -0.17
CA TYR A 49 -11.39 7.56 -0.05
C TYR A 49 -10.11 7.66 0.77
N LEU A 50 -9.12 8.37 0.22
CA LEU A 50 -7.85 8.64 0.89
C LEU A 50 -7.44 10.08 0.57
N SER A 51 -7.06 10.82 1.60
CA SER A 51 -6.44 12.12 1.47
C SER A 51 -5.21 12.17 2.37
N LEU A 52 -4.15 12.83 1.90
CA LEU A 52 -2.92 13.02 2.67
C LEU A 52 -2.62 14.52 2.73
N ASN A 53 -2.50 15.04 3.95
CA ASN A 53 -1.97 16.38 4.20
C ASN A 53 -0.49 16.27 4.56
N THR A 54 0.35 16.98 3.81
CA THR A 54 1.80 17.08 4.02
C THR A 54 2.24 18.50 4.38
N ASP A 55 1.30 19.36 4.75
CA ASP A 55 1.61 20.74 5.14
C ASP A 55 2.37 20.74 6.46
N TYR A 56 3.33 21.66 6.58
CA TYR A 56 4.08 21.87 7.81
C TYR A 56 3.14 22.20 8.98
N ASP A 57 3.25 21.44 10.07
CA ASP A 57 2.51 21.70 11.31
C ASP A 57 3.45 22.16 12.41
N ARG A 58 3.37 23.45 12.73
CA ARG A 58 4.22 24.06 13.76
C ARG A 58 4.00 23.48 15.15
N GLN A 59 2.76 23.12 15.51
CA GLN A 59 2.46 22.61 16.84
C GLN A 59 2.99 21.18 16.98
N LEU A 60 2.79 20.35 15.95
CA LEU A 60 3.33 19.00 15.92
C LEU A 60 4.86 18.99 15.85
N ALA A 61 5.48 19.87 15.06
CA ALA A 61 6.95 20.03 15.04
C ALA A 61 7.51 20.34 16.44
N GLN A 62 6.85 21.23 17.17
CA GLN A 62 7.24 21.56 18.54
C GLN A 62 7.07 20.36 19.48
N LEU A 63 5.96 19.62 19.35
CA LEU A 63 5.72 18.41 20.14
C LEU A 63 6.80 17.35 19.89
N VAL A 64 7.20 17.16 18.63
CA VAL A 64 8.28 16.25 18.22
C VAL A 64 9.57 16.62 18.94
N TYR A 65 9.99 17.88 18.85
CA TYR A 65 11.20 18.33 19.51
C TYR A 65 11.13 18.17 21.04
N GLU A 66 10.00 18.49 21.66
CA GLU A 66 9.83 18.37 23.11
C GLU A 66 9.86 16.92 23.61
N GLN A 67 9.32 15.96 22.86
CA GLN A 67 9.26 14.55 23.28
C GLN A 67 10.47 13.72 22.86
N THR A 68 11.07 14.03 21.71
CA THR A 68 12.12 13.20 21.07
C THR A 68 13.50 13.87 21.09
N GLY A 69 13.55 15.20 21.16
CA GLY A 69 14.78 15.98 20.98
C GLY A 69 15.23 16.15 19.53
N GLN A 70 14.42 15.69 18.56
CA GLN A 70 14.71 15.76 17.12
C GLN A 70 13.90 16.84 16.42
N GLU A 71 14.37 17.28 15.25
CA GLU A 71 13.62 18.19 14.37
C GLU A 71 12.72 17.37 13.44
N ALA A 72 11.48 17.83 13.25
CA ALA A 72 10.55 17.21 12.32
C ALA A 72 10.86 17.67 10.88
N ASP A 73 11.06 16.72 9.97
CA ASP A 73 11.36 16.97 8.56
C ASP A 73 10.09 16.85 7.70
N CYS A 74 9.48 15.67 7.66
CA CYS A 74 8.29 15.39 6.85
C CYS A 74 7.06 15.05 7.69
N PHE A 75 5.88 15.53 7.26
CA PHE A 75 4.59 15.29 7.91
C PHE A 75 3.67 14.52 6.97
N TYR A 76 3.02 13.48 7.46
CA TYR A 76 2.12 12.63 6.69
C TYR A 76 0.84 12.35 7.47
N ARG A 77 -0.19 13.17 7.23
CA ARG A 77 -1.48 13.09 7.93
C ARG A 77 -2.56 12.55 7.03
N PHE A 78 -2.89 11.28 7.20
CA PHE A 78 -3.98 10.68 6.46
C PHE A 78 -5.33 11.11 7.03
N ASP A 79 -6.23 11.52 6.14
CA ASP A 79 -7.65 11.66 6.45
C ASP A 79 -8.38 10.46 5.84
N THR A 80 -8.76 9.52 6.72
CA THR A 80 -9.57 8.34 6.39
C THR A 80 -11.03 8.51 6.83
N ALA A 81 -11.44 9.71 7.27
CA ALA A 81 -12.71 9.93 7.94
C ALA A 81 -12.95 8.97 9.13
N GLU A 82 -11.90 8.72 9.91
CA GLU A 82 -11.88 7.82 11.09
C GLU A 82 -12.22 6.35 10.76
N GLN A 83 -12.04 5.93 9.50
CA GLN A 83 -12.29 4.56 9.08
C GLN A 83 -11.01 3.74 8.97
N GLU A 84 -11.09 2.49 9.38
CA GLU A 84 -10.07 1.47 9.11
C GLU A 84 -10.18 0.94 7.68
N LEU A 85 -9.04 0.57 7.13
CA LEU A 85 -8.98 -0.18 5.89
C LEU A 85 -9.55 -1.59 6.13
N LEU A 86 -10.44 -2.02 5.24
CA LEU A 86 -11.06 -3.35 5.32
C LEU A 86 -10.01 -4.49 5.26
N ARG A 87 -8.88 -4.24 4.61
CA ARG A 87 -7.77 -5.19 4.43
C ARG A 87 -6.45 -4.48 4.73
N THR A 88 -5.45 -5.27 5.11
CA THR A 88 -4.11 -4.77 5.39
C THR A 88 -3.50 -4.20 4.11
N ALA A 89 -3.07 -2.94 4.17
CA ALA A 89 -2.28 -2.28 3.15
C ALA A 89 -0.80 -2.36 3.47
N THR A 90 0.02 -2.19 2.44
CA THR A 90 1.43 -1.87 2.57
C THR A 90 1.59 -0.37 2.37
N LEU A 91 2.02 0.33 3.42
CA LEU A 91 2.35 1.76 3.37
C LEU A 91 3.87 1.91 3.31
N PHE A 92 4.35 2.57 2.27
CA PHE A 92 5.74 2.96 2.11
C PHE A 92 5.89 4.46 2.36
N LEU A 93 6.83 4.85 3.22
CA LEU A 93 7.16 6.24 3.55
C LEU A 93 8.65 6.44 3.26
N GLN A 94 8.98 7.29 2.30
CA GLN A 94 10.37 7.59 1.97
C GLN A 94 11.08 8.27 3.14
N ALA A 95 12.26 7.79 3.49
CA ALA A 95 13.12 8.34 4.54
C ALA A 95 14.57 7.92 4.31
N ASP A 96 15.51 8.73 4.79
CA ASP A 96 16.93 8.36 4.86
C ASP A 96 17.20 7.39 6.04
N GLU A 97 18.35 6.70 6.03
CA GLU A 97 18.65 5.60 6.96
C GLU A 97 18.86 6.07 8.41
N ASP A 98 19.27 7.33 8.59
CA ASP A 98 19.49 7.99 9.87
C ASP A 98 18.24 8.69 10.42
N GLN A 99 17.23 8.91 9.59
CA GLN A 99 15.96 9.49 10.02
C GLN A 99 15.14 8.48 10.83
N GLN A 100 14.24 8.98 11.67
CA GLN A 100 13.31 8.14 12.45
C GLN A 100 11.87 8.42 12.06
N LEU A 101 11.01 7.41 12.24
CA LEU A 101 9.58 7.50 11.96
C LEU A 101 8.77 7.41 13.24
N TYR A 102 7.99 8.45 13.52
CA TYR A 102 7.05 8.51 14.63
C TYR A 102 5.61 8.52 14.13
N GLU A 103 4.70 7.95 14.91
CA GLU A 103 3.25 8.09 14.77
C GLU A 103 2.68 8.85 15.96
N LEU A 104 1.80 9.82 15.70
CA LEU A 104 1.01 10.46 16.74
C LEU A 104 -0.18 9.57 17.06
N ASP A 105 -0.20 9.00 18.27
CA ASP A 105 -1.27 8.11 18.70
C ASP A 105 -2.56 8.87 19.06
N GLU A 106 -3.63 8.12 19.35
CA GLU A 106 -4.95 8.67 19.71
C GLU A 106 -4.92 9.52 21.01
N ASN A 107 -3.89 9.37 21.84
CA ASN A 107 -3.70 10.14 23.07
C ASN A 107 -2.86 11.40 22.85
N GLY A 108 -2.39 11.66 21.62
CA GLY A 108 -1.51 12.77 21.29
C GLY A 108 -0.05 12.54 21.73
N GLN A 109 0.38 11.30 21.89
CA GLN A 109 1.76 10.93 22.18
C GLN A 109 2.49 10.49 20.91
N LEU A 110 3.76 10.86 20.78
CA LEU A 110 4.59 10.37 19.69
C LEU A 110 5.17 9.02 20.07
N VAL A 111 4.86 8.02 19.25
CA VAL A 111 5.35 6.65 19.41
C VAL A 111 6.28 6.35 18.25
N LEU A 112 7.48 5.85 18.55
CA LEU A 112 8.41 5.39 17.52
C LEU A 112 7.77 4.20 16.81
N VAL A 113 7.66 4.29 15.49
CA VAL A 113 7.04 3.25 14.67
C VAL A 113 7.98 2.05 14.58
N GLU A 114 7.47 0.88 14.93
CA GLU A 114 8.13 -0.40 14.66
C GLU A 114 7.88 -0.78 13.19
N ALA A 115 8.77 -0.35 12.30
CA ALA A 115 8.71 -0.61 10.87
C ALA A 115 10.06 -1.09 10.32
N ASP A 116 10.00 -1.91 9.28
CA ASP A 116 11.19 -2.32 8.55
C ASP A 116 11.68 -1.17 7.67
N TYR A 117 12.94 -0.76 7.87
CA TYR A 117 13.63 0.09 6.90
C TYR A 117 14.08 -0.76 5.71
N THR A 118 13.70 -0.36 4.51
CA THR A 118 14.00 -1.08 3.27
C THR A 118 14.81 -0.21 2.32
N THR A 119 15.76 -0.84 1.64
CA THR A 119 16.59 -0.18 0.63
C THR A 119 16.25 -0.69 -0.76
N GLY A 120 16.14 0.24 -1.69
CA GLY A 120 15.86 -0.01 -3.10
C GLY A 120 14.53 -0.72 -3.37
N TYR A 121 13.49 -0.33 -2.62
CA TYR A 121 12.08 -0.66 -2.86
C TYR A 121 11.66 -0.13 -4.22
N THR A 122 10.96 -0.93 -5.00
CA THR A 122 10.57 -0.56 -6.36
C THR A 122 9.06 -0.41 -6.45
N ILE A 123 8.62 0.76 -6.90
CA ILE A 123 7.25 1.03 -7.29
C ILE A 123 7.23 1.12 -8.80
N GLY A 124 6.27 0.43 -9.44
CA GLY A 124 6.20 0.24 -10.88
C GLY A 124 5.85 1.50 -11.68
N LYS A 125 6.36 2.68 -11.30
CA LYS A 125 6.17 3.96 -11.99
C LYS A 125 7.24 4.13 -13.09
N ASP A 126 8.52 4.11 -12.71
CA ASP A 126 9.65 4.40 -13.61
C ASP A 126 10.90 3.54 -13.38
N GLY A 127 10.85 2.61 -12.42
CA GLY A 127 11.98 1.75 -12.06
C GLY A 127 12.95 2.41 -11.07
N GLU A 128 12.61 3.58 -10.52
CA GLU A 128 13.32 4.15 -9.39
C GLU A 128 13.31 3.20 -8.19
N ARG A 129 14.41 3.24 -7.44
CA ARG A 129 14.64 2.42 -6.26
C ARG A 129 14.66 3.37 -5.06
N LEU A 130 13.64 3.27 -4.22
CA LEU A 130 13.40 4.14 -3.09
C LEU A 130 13.88 3.49 -1.79
N ASN A 131 14.30 4.31 -0.84
CA ASN A 131 14.60 3.87 0.52
C ASN A 131 13.58 4.47 1.48
N GLY A 132 13.25 3.76 2.55
CA GLY A 132 12.30 4.24 3.54
C GLY A 132 11.67 3.12 4.37
N TYR A 133 10.61 3.46 5.08
CA TYR A 133 9.90 2.56 5.98
C TYR A 133 8.75 1.85 5.29
N LEU A 134 8.61 0.55 5.59
CA LEU A 134 7.51 -0.28 5.12
C LEU A 134 6.62 -0.72 6.30
N LEU A 135 5.36 -0.32 6.27
CA LEU A 135 4.36 -0.67 7.28
C LEU A 135 3.30 -1.57 6.66
N HIS A 136 2.83 -2.55 7.44
CA HIS A 136 1.68 -3.37 7.11
C HIS A 136 0.54 -3.03 8.07
N THR A 137 -0.42 -2.25 7.61
CA THR A 137 -1.41 -1.63 8.50
C THR A 137 -2.83 -1.66 7.94
N LYS A 138 -3.82 -1.64 8.84
CA LYS A 138 -5.21 -1.32 8.54
C LYS A 138 -5.61 0.09 8.96
N HIS A 139 -4.73 0.79 9.68
CA HIS A 139 -4.95 2.11 10.22
C HIS A 139 -3.95 3.05 9.57
N LEU A 140 -4.45 4.14 9.00
CA LEU A 140 -3.59 5.21 8.50
C LEU A 140 -3.69 6.37 9.48
N GLY A 141 -2.56 6.71 10.09
CA GLY A 141 -2.48 7.73 11.13
C GLY A 141 -1.81 9.02 10.68
N CYS A 142 -1.22 9.69 11.67
CA CYS A 142 -0.39 10.86 11.52
C CYS A 142 1.07 10.46 11.76
N TYR A 143 1.85 10.40 10.69
CA TYR A 143 3.27 10.03 10.75
C TYR A 143 4.17 11.26 10.59
N VAL A 144 5.31 11.23 11.26
CA VAL A 144 6.35 12.27 11.17
C VAL A 144 7.71 11.60 10.98
N VAL A 145 8.44 12.02 9.97
CA VAL A 145 9.86 11.68 9.80
C VAL A 145 10.71 12.77 10.45
N THR A 146 11.74 12.35 11.19
CA THR A 146 12.60 13.24 11.98
C THR A 146 14.07 13.03 11.64
N ASP A 147 14.86 14.09 11.79
CA ASP A 147 16.33 14.12 11.59
C ASP A 147 17.13 13.67 12.84
#